data_AF-A0A7X6JE73-F1
#
_entry.id   AF-A0A7X6JE73-F1
#
_cell.length_a   1.000
_cell.length_b   1.000
_cell.length_c   1.000
_cell.angle_alpha   90.00
_cell.angle_beta   90.00
_cell.angle_gamma   90.00
#
_symmetry.space_group_name_H-M   'P 1'
#
loop_
_entity.id
_entity.type
_entity.pdbx_description
1 polymer ?
#
loop_
_entity_poly.entity_id
_entity_poly.type
_entity_poly.pdbx_seq_one_letter_code
_entity_poly.pdbx_strand_id
1 'polypeptide(L)'
;MADLLKIQSTSSLFEFGSTDMHFTSALRYPVFVAGKNYAGNPSILRTPMLRDMVETHLAEEARLLPNAIWLPLGPNAEEAVLHLVGKGHLSRNNVMAGMPHPSGANAERIAVFTGRKSPSLASNKTNPDKLLQAAERLKKQIAGLKMGEAA
;
A
#
# COMPACT_ATOMS: atom_id res chain seq x y z
N MET A 1 8.50 -14.79 2.84
CA MET A 1 8.54 -13.56 2.02
C MET A 1 9.87 -13.43 1.31
N ALA A 2 11.01 -13.48 2.02
CA ALA A 2 12.33 -13.49 1.39
C ALA A 2 12.48 -14.62 0.34
N ASP A 3 12.14 -15.86 0.72
CA ASP A 3 12.15 -17.00 -0.22
C ASP A 3 11.20 -16.83 -1.40
N LEU A 4 10.01 -16.24 -1.16
CA LEU A 4 9.02 -15.96 -2.21
C LEU A 4 9.57 -14.98 -3.25
N LEU A 5 10.29 -13.96 -2.79
CA LEU A 5 10.89 -12.92 -3.63
C LEU A 5 12.29 -13.32 -4.13
N LYS A 6 12.81 -14.49 -3.73
CA LYS A 6 14.18 -14.96 -4.04
C LYS A 6 15.28 -13.98 -3.62
N ILE A 7 15.09 -13.30 -2.48
CA ILE A 7 16.06 -12.37 -1.87
C ILE A 7 16.62 -12.95 -0.57
N GLN A 8 17.81 -12.51 -0.17
CA GLN A 8 18.47 -12.99 1.06
C GLN A 8 17.68 -12.66 2.33
N SER A 9 17.12 -11.45 2.39
CA SER A 9 16.37 -10.96 3.55
C SER A 9 15.36 -9.91 3.10
N THR A 10 14.23 -9.79 3.80
CA THR A 10 13.31 -8.67 3.57
C THR A 10 13.94 -7.30 3.86
N SER A 11 15.03 -7.24 4.64
CA SER A 11 15.77 -5.99 4.86
C SER A 11 16.50 -5.51 3.61
N SER A 12 16.93 -6.42 2.71
CA SER A 12 17.69 -6.05 1.51
C SER A 12 16.85 -5.27 0.49
N LEU A 13 15.52 -5.32 0.60
CA LEU A 13 14.60 -4.47 -0.16
C LEU A 13 14.82 -2.96 0.10
N PHE A 14 15.42 -2.62 1.24
CA PHE A 14 15.62 -1.23 1.69
C PHE A 14 17.09 -0.81 1.65
N GLU A 15 17.98 -1.68 1.19
CA GLU A 15 19.39 -1.36 1.04
C GLU A 15 19.61 -0.42 -0.15
N PHE A 16 20.64 0.41 -0.05
CA PHE A 16 21.00 1.33 -1.12
C PHE A 16 21.33 0.55 -2.40
N GLY A 17 20.69 0.92 -3.51
CA GLY A 17 20.88 0.26 -4.80
C GLY A 17 20.06 -1.01 -5.00
N SER A 18 19.17 -1.38 -4.06
CA SER A 18 18.21 -2.46 -4.27
C SER A 18 17.33 -2.19 -5.50
N THR A 19 17.16 -3.21 -6.34
CA THR A 19 16.27 -3.16 -7.53
C THR A 19 14.98 -3.95 -7.33
N ASP A 20 14.84 -4.62 -6.18
CA ASP A 20 13.70 -5.47 -5.83
C ASP A 20 12.51 -4.68 -5.24
N MET A 21 12.68 -3.36 -5.04
CA MET A 21 11.68 -2.47 -4.46
C MET A 21 11.56 -1.18 -5.26
N HIS A 22 10.33 -0.84 -5.66
CA HIS A 22 9.99 0.43 -6.30
C HIS A 22 9.06 1.23 -5.39
N PHE A 23 9.47 2.45 -5.03
CA PHE A 23 8.65 3.37 -4.25
C PHE A 23 7.93 4.35 -5.17
N THR A 24 6.61 4.44 -5.02
CA THR A 24 5.77 5.37 -5.78
C THR A 24 4.70 6.00 -4.91
N SER A 25 3.95 6.95 -5.46
CA SER A 25 2.88 7.68 -4.79
C SER A 25 1.60 7.63 -5.59
N ALA A 26 0.45 7.54 -4.90
CA ALA A 26 -0.85 7.58 -5.58
C ALA A 26 -1.09 8.90 -6.34
N LEU A 27 -0.50 10.00 -5.84
CA LEU A 27 -0.48 11.30 -6.50
C LEU A 27 0.97 11.65 -6.83
N ARG A 28 1.23 12.01 -8.09
CA ARG A 28 2.59 12.28 -8.59
C ARG A 28 3.25 13.48 -7.91
N TYR A 29 2.44 14.47 -7.55
CA TYR A 29 2.91 15.74 -6.98
C TYR A 29 2.32 15.96 -5.58
N PRO A 30 3.02 16.69 -4.70
CA PRO A 30 2.46 17.13 -3.43
C PRO A 30 1.18 17.94 -3.65
N VAL A 31 0.12 17.59 -2.91
CA VAL A 31 -1.18 18.27 -3.01
C VAL A 31 -1.46 19.01 -1.71
N PHE A 32 -1.94 20.25 -1.85
CA PHE A 32 -2.32 21.10 -0.74
C PHE A 32 -3.77 21.56 -0.87
N VAL A 33 -4.47 21.64 0.25
CA VAL A 33 -5.81 22.23 0.34
C VAL A 33 -5.74 23.35 1.38
N ALA A 34 -6.01 24.58 0.97
CA ALA A 34 -5.90 25.78 1.81
C ALA A 34 -4.53 25.89 2.55
N GLY A 35 -3.43 25.64 1.82
CA GLY A 35 -2.06 25.73 2.35
C GLY A 35 -1.65 24.58 3.28
N LYS A 36 -2.50 23.59 3.51
CA LYS A 36 -2.20 22.41 4.34
C LYS A 36 -2.01 21.18 3.49
N ASN A 37 -1.14 20.26 3.94
CA ASN A 37 -0.94 18.98 3.28
C ASN A 37 -2.28 18.24 3.13
N TYR A 38 -2.54 17.75 1.93
CA TYR A 38 -3.74 17.00 1.64
C TYR A 38 -3.73 15.64 2.35
N ALA A 39 -4.83 15.30 3.01
CA ALA A 39 -4.96 14.09 3.83
C ALA A 39 -5.97 13.06 3.29
N GLY A 40 -6.41 13.20 2.03
CA GLY A 40 -7.44 12.33 1.44
C GLY A 40 -8.86 12.91 1.42
N ASN A 41 -9.01 14.20 1.73
CA ASN A 41 -10.30 14.88 1.71
C ASN A 41 -10.19 16.21 0.95
N PRO A 42 -10.95 16.44 -0.14
CA PRO A 42 -11.93 15.53 -0.77
C PRO A 42 -11.29 14.24 -1.31
N SER A 43 -12.03 13.13 -1.49
CA SER A 43 -11.46 11.85 -1.99
C SER A 43 -10.68 12.02 -3.31
N ILE A 44 -9.61 11.23 -3.45
CA ILE A 44 -8.75 11.21 -4.65
C ILE A 44 -9.61 10.93 -5.87
N LEU A 45 -10.37 9.84 -5.85
CA LEU A 45 -11.16 9.43 -7.00
C LEU A 45 -12.34 10.36 -7.25
N ARG A 46 -12.85 11.09 -6.27
CA ARG A 46 -13.96 12.05 -6.49
C ARG A 46 -13.51 13.40 -7.03
N THR A 47 -12.21 13.68 -7.02
CA THR A 47 -11.64 14.95 -7.48
C THR A 47 -11.03 14.75 -8.87
N PRO A 48 -11.60 15.33 -9.94
CA PRO A 48 -11.20 14.99 -11.32
C PRO A 48 -9.70 15.09 -11.59
N MET A 49 -9.05 16.19 -11.16
CA MET A 49 -7.61 16.38 -11.32
C MET A 49 -6.76 15.35 -10.56
N LEU A 50 -7.21 14.90 -9.37
CA LEU A 50 -6.47 13.90 -8.60
C LEU A 50 -6.66 12.50 -9.18
N ARG A 51 -7.88 12.19 -9.66
CA ARG A 51 -8.16 10.96 -10.41
C ARG A 51 -7.32 10.89 -11.68
N ASP A 52 -7.18 12.00 -12.40
CA ASP A 52 -6.36 12.07 -13.62
C ASP A 52 -4.90 11.67 -13.34
N MET A 53 -4.30 12.15 -12.24
CA MET A 53 -2.95 11.72 -11.85
C MET A 53 -2.84 10.21 -11.58
N VAL A 54 -3.89 9.59 -11.02
CA VAL A 54 -3.93 8.13 -10.80
C VAL A 54 -4.03 7.39 -12.13
N GLU A 55 -4.93 7.83 -13.01
CA GLU A 55 -5.21 7.17 -14.29
C GLU A 55 -4.13 7.42 -15.35
N THR A 56 -3.27 8.42 -15.16
CA THR A 56 -2.13 8.73 -16.04
C THR A 56 -0.83 8.22 -15.43
N HIS A 57 -0.30 8.88 -14.40
CA HIS A 57 1.04 8.65 -13.87
C HIS A 57 1.16 7.32 -13.12
N LEU A 58 0.27 7.05 -12.16
CA LEU A 58 0.33 5.78 -11.43
C LEU A 58 0.02 4.60 -12.35
N ALA A 59 -0.92 4.78 -13.29
CA ALA A 59 -1.25 3.76 -14.29
C ALA A 59 -0.08 3.46 -15.24
N GLU A 60 0.71 4.46 -15.62
CA GLU A 60 1.93 4.28 -16.41
C GLU A 60 2.95 3.43 -15.65
N GLU A 61 3.23 3.77 -14.38
CA GLU A 61 4.13 2.99 -13.52
C GLU A 61 3.62 1.55 -13.33
N ALA A 62 2.30 1.37 -13.17
CA ALA A 62 1.65 0.07 -13.09
C ALA A 62 1.90 -0.82 -14.31
N ARG A 63 1.81 -0.25 -15.52
CA ARG A 63 2.03 -0.98 -16.77
C ARG A 63 3.49 -1.40 -16.96
N LEU A 64 4.44 -0.62 -16.44
CA LEU A 64 5.87 -0.94 -16.49
C LEU A 64 6.27 -2.03 -15.50
N LEU A 65 5.41 -2.36 -14.53
CA LEU A 65 5.66 -3.31 -13.45
C LEU A 65 4.62 -4.45 -13.43
N PRO A 66 4.42 -5.19 -14.55
CA PRO A 66 3.33 -6.15 -14.69
C PRO A 66 3.39 -7.31 -13.69
N ASN A 67 4.60 -7.67 -13.25
CA ASN A 67 4.87 -8.79 -12.34
C ASN A 67 5.08 -8.35 -10.88
N ALA A 68 5.02 -7.05 -10.59
CA ALA A 68 5.27 -6.54 -9.25
C ALA A 68 4.11 -6.86 -8.30
N ILE A 69 4.44 -7.07 -7.02
CA ILE A 69 3.48 -7.08 -5.92
C ILE A 69 3.30 -5.65 -5.44
N TRP A 70 2.06 -5.17 -5.45
CA TRP A 70 1.67 -3.83 -5.05
C TRP A 70 1.25 -3.79 -3.59
N LEU A 71 1.93 -2.96 -2.79
CA LEU A 71 1.67 -2.80 -1.36
C LEU A 71 1.16 -1.37 -1.07
N PRO A 72 -0.12 -1.06 -1.28
CA PRO A 72 -0.67 0.25 -0.95
C PRO A 72 -0.62 0.50 0.57
N LEU A 73 -0.08 1.65 0.96
CA LEU A 73 0.07 2.03 2.35
C LEU A 73 -1.06 2.96 2.79
N GLY A 74 -2.06 2.42 3.48
CA GLY A 74 -3.23 3.15 3.98
C GLY A 74 -4.36 3.33 2.97
N PRO A 75 -5.51 3.85 3.44
CA PRO A 75 -6.77 3.79 2.69
C PRO A 75 -6.77 4.60 1.40
N ASN A 76 -6.08 5.74 1.35
CA ASN A 76 -6.06 6.59 0.14
C ASN A 76 -5.23 5.95 -0.99
N ALA A 77 -4.07 5.37 -0.65
CA ALA A 77 -3.25 4.65 -1.62
C ALA A 77 -3.95 3.36 -2.08
N GLU A 78 -4.63 2.68 -1.16
CA GLU A 78 -5.42 1.49 -1.47
C GLU A 78 -6.58 1.81 -2.42
N GLU A 79 -7.31 2.90 -2.18
CA GLU A 79 -8.38 3.38 -3.07
C GLU A 79 -7.85 3.60 -4.49
N ALA A 80 -6.70 4.28 -4.64
CA ALA A 80 -6.11 4.53 -5.96
C ALA A 80 -5.64 3.24 -6.67
N VAL A 81 -4.98 2.33 -5.97
CA VAL A 81 -4.51 1.06 -6.55
C VAL A 81 -5.68 0.15 -6.92
N LEU A 82 -6.70 0.04 -6.08
CA LEU A 82 -7.89 -0.76 -6.38
C LEU A 82 -8.72 -0.17 -7.53
N HIS A 83 -8.70 1.14 -7.72
CA HIS A 83 -9.26 1.78 -8.91
C HIS A 83 -8.55 1.30 -10.18
N LEU A 84 -7.21 1.26 -10.19
CA LEU A 84 -6.45 0.74 -11.32
C LEU A 84 -6.71 -0.75 -11.58
N VAL A 85 -6.96 -1.55 -10.54
CA VAL A 85 -7.45 -2.93 -10.68
C VAL A 85 -8.80 -2.95 -11.40
N GLY A 86 -9.75 -2.12 -10.97
CA GLY A 86 -11.07 -2.02 -11.62
C GLY A 86 -11.02 -1.54 -13.07
N LYS A 87 -9.97 -0.80 -13.44
CA LYS A 87 -9.68 -0.36 -14.82
C LYS A 87 -8.90 -1.39 -15.65
N GLY A 88 -8.50 -2.52 -15.06
CA GLY A 88 -7.73 -3.56 -15.74
C GLY A 88 -6.24 -3.24 -15.93
N HIS A 89 -5.72 -2.22 -15.25
CA HIS A 89 -4.29 -1.88 -15.30
C HIS A 89 -3.45 -2.68 -14.32
N LEU A 90 -4.07 -3.31 -13.31
CA LEU A 90 -3.41 -4.14 -12.31
C LEU A 90 -4.21 -5.42 -12.06
N SER A 91 -3.50 -6.53 -11.86
CA SER A 91 -4.12 -7.76 -11.38
C SER A 91 -4.45 -7.64 -9.90
N ARG A 92 -5.69 -7.96 -9.51
CA ARG A 92 -6.10 -7.99 -8.09
C ARG A 92 -5.22 -8.93 -7.26
N ASN A 93 -4.74 -10.02 -7.86
CA ASN A 93 -3.90 -11.01 -7.20
C ASN A 93 -2.53 -10.44 -6.80
N ASN A 94 -2.08 -9.39 -7.49
CA ASN A 94 -0.81 -8.74 -7.21
C ASN A 94 -0.94 -7.62 -6.16
N VAL A 95 -2.14 -7.33 -5.63
CA VAL A 95 -2.36 -6.23 -4.68
C VAL A 95 -2.54 -6.74 -3.24
N MET A 96 -1.66 -6.29 -2.35
CA MET A 96 -1.66 -6.59 -0.91
C MET A 96 -2.28 -5.43 -0.13
N ALA A 97 -3.61 -5.46 -0.01
CA ALA A 97 -4.41 -4.40 0.62
C ALA A 97 -4.52 -4.57 2.14
N GLY A 98 -4.69 -3.47 2.88
CA GLY A 98 -4.89 -3.47 4.33
C GLY A 98 -3.69 -3.02 5.17
N MET A 99 -2.60 -2.56 4.53
CA MET A 99 -1.46 -2.03 5.27
C MET A 99 -1.79 -0.65 5.88
N PRO A 100 -1.40 -0.38 7.14
CA PRO A 100 -1.49 0.97 7.69
C PRO A 100 -0.49 1.92 7.02
N HIS A 101 -0.85 3.19 6.86
CA HIS A 101 0.07 4.21 6.35
C HIS A 101 1.20 4.49 7.38
N PRO A 102 2.48 4.55 6.99
CA PRO A 102 3.64 4.61 7.90
C PRO A 102 3.90 6.00 8.54
N SER A 103 2.95 6.93 8.48
CA SER A 103 3.13 8.27 9.07
C SER A 103 3.21 8.21 10.59
N GLY A 104 3.95 9.15 11.21
CA GLY A 104 4.13 9.19 12.66
C GLY A 104 2.82 9.21 13.47
N ALA A 105 1.77 9.83 12.93
CA ALA A 105 0.43 9.83 13.54
C ALA A 105 -0.23 8.44 13.64
N ASN A 106 0.31 7.43 12.95
CA ASN A 106 -0.17 6.05 12.96
C ASN A 106 0.72 5.10 13.79
N ALA A 107 1.71 5.60 14.53
CA ALA A 107 2.64 4.76 15.28
C ALA A 107 1.95 3.70 16.16
N GLU A 108 0.87 4.07 16.87
CA GLU A 108 0.09 3.10 17.66
C GLU A 108 -0.59 2.03 16.79
N ARG A 109 -1.21 2.43 15.67
CA ARG A 109 -1.86 1.50 14.75
C ARG A 109 -0.85 0.52 14.17
N ILE A 110 0.34 0.99 13.82
CA ILE A 110 1.43 0.14 13.34
C ILE A 110 1.89 -0.81 14.46
N ALA A 111 2.06 -0.31 15.69
CA ALA A 111 2.47 -1.15 16.82
C ALA A 111 1.46 -2.28 17.10
N VAL A 112 0.16 -1.98 17.07
CA VAL A 112 -0.89 -3.00 17.19
C VAL A 112 -0.87 -3.97 16.00
N PHE A 113 -0.80 -3.44 14.78
CA PHE A 113 -0.76 -4.25 13.55
C PHE A 113 0.43 -5.21 13.49
N THR A 114 1.61 -4.79 13.97
CA THR A 114 2.82 -5.62 14.03
C THR A 114 2.95 -6.43 15.33
N GLY A 115 1.95 -6.40 16.22
CA GLY A 115 1.98 -7.11 17.51
C GLY A 115 2.95 -6.55 18.56
N ARG A 116 3.54 -5.37 18.34
CA ARG A 116 4.41 -4.68 19.32
C ARG A 116 3.63 -4.06 20.46
N LYS A 117 2.32 -3.88 20.30
CA LYS A 117 1.40 -3.40 21.32
C LYS A 117 0.17 -4.29 21.38
N SER A 118 -0.21 -4.70 22.60
CA SER A 118 -1.45 -5.47 22.81
C SER A 118 -2.67 -4.66 22.37
N PRO A 119 -3.64 -5.28 21.66
CA PRO A 119 -4.94 -4.69 21.34
C PRO A 119 -5.66 -4.08 22.55
N SER A 120 -5.58 -4.74 23.70
CA SER A 120 -6.24 -4.29 24.95
C SER A 120 -5.67 -3.00 25.53
N LEU A 121 -4.47 -2.60 25.10
CA LEU A 121 -3.79 -1.37 25.53
C LEU A 121 -3.92 -0.24 24.52
N ALA A 122 -4.60 -0.47 23.39
CA ALA A 122 -4.78 0.53 22.35
C ALA A 122 -5.64 1.70 22.85
N SER A 123 -5.30 2.92 22.44
CA SER A 123 -6.12 4.09 22.72
C SER A 123 -7.46 4.03 21.99
N ASN A 124 -8.43 4.82 22.44
CA ASN A 124 -9.75 4.97 21.79
C ASN A 124 -9.67 5.49 20.34
N LYS A 125 -8.51 5.99 19.88
CA LYS A 125 -8.29 6.44 18.50
C LYS A 125 -7.89 5.29 17.57
N THR A 126 -7.57 4.13 18.12
CA THR A 126 -7.16 2.94 17.37
C THR A 126 -8.27 1.90 17.47
N ASN A 127 -8.66 1.34 16.33
CA ASN A 127 -9.57 0.19 16.28
C ASN A 127 -8.72 -1.07 16.06
N PRO A 128 -8.42 -1.85 17.11
CA PRO A 128 -7.50 -2.98 17.01
C PRO A 128 -8.08 -4.12 16.16
N ASP A 129 -9.38 -4.39 16.29
CA ASP A 129 -10.04 -5.48 15.57
C ASP A 129 -9.91 -5.30 14.06
N LYS A 130 -10.13 -4.07 13.57
CA LYS A 130 -9.97 -3.75 12.15
C LYS A 130 -8.52 -3.97 11.68
N LEU A 131 -7.54 -3.63 12.50
CA LEU A 131 -6.11 -3.79 12.18
C LEU A 131 -5.71 -5.27 12.17
N LEU A 132 -6.15 -6.05 13.16
CA LEU A 132 -5.87 -7.48 13.24
C LEU A 132 -6.54 -8.23 12.10
N GLN A 133 -7.79 -7.91 11.77
CA GLN A 133 -8.46 -8.49 10.60
C GLN A 133 -7.71 -8.16 9.30
N ALA A 134 -7.19 -6.93 9.16
CA ALA A 134 -6.37 -6.56 8.01
C ALA A 134 -5.06 -7.36 7.97
N ALA A 135 -4.37 -7.51 9.11
CA ALA A 135 -3.15 -8.31 9.21
C ALA A 135 -3.39 -9.78 8.86
N GLU A 136 -4.47 -10.39 9.38
CA GLU A 136 -4.83 -11.78 9.07
C GLU A 136 -5.20 -11.98 7.60
N ARG A 137 -5.90 -11.03 6.98
CA ARG A 137 -6.15 -11.05 5.53
C ARG A 137 -4.85 -11.00 4.74
N LEU A 138 -3.94 -10.10 5.10
CA LEU A 138 -2.65 -9.96 4.43
C LEU A 138 -1.79 -11.23 4.57
N LYS A 139 -1.73 -11.84 5.76
CA LYS A 139 -1.04 -13.12 5.96
C LYS A 139 -1.59 -14.21 5.05
N LYS A 140 -2.93 -14.30 4.92
CA LYS A 140 -3.58 -15.26 4.01
C LYS A 140 -3.24 -14.97 2.54
N GLN A 141 -3.24 -13.71 2.13
CA GLN A 141 -2.83 -13.34 0.77
C GLN A 141 -1.37 -13.72 0.50
N ILE A 142 -0.47 -13.43 1.43
CA ILE A 142 0.96 -13.75 1.31
C ILE A 142 1.17 -15.27 1.23
N ALA A 143 0.46 -16.06 2.04
CA ALA A 143 0.56 -17.52 2.00
C ALA A 143 0.02 -18.11 0.68
N GLY A 144 -0.92 -17.43 0.02
CA GLY A 144 -1.49 -17.83 -1.26
C GLY A 144 -0.78 -17.26 -2.49
N LEU A 145 0.25 -16.42 -2.31
CA LEU A 145 0.98 -15.81 -3.41
C LEU A 145 1.73 -16.88 -4.21
N LYS A 146 1.46 -16.91 -5.51
CA LYS A 146 2.30 -17.58 -6.50
C LYS A 146 2.97 -16.48 -7.30
N MET A 147 4.29 -16.41 -7.26
CA MET A 147 4.98 -15.50 -8.15
C MET A 147 4.80 -16.00 -9.58
N GLY A 148 4.35 -15.12 -10.47
CA GLY A 148 4.32 -15.42 -11.90
C GLY A 148 5.73 -15.78 -12.33
N GLU A 149 5.88 -16.84 -13.13
CA GLU A 149 7.11 -17.04 -13.89
C GLU A 149 7.34 -15.77 -14.71
N ALA A 150 8.52 -15.17 -14.58
CA ALA A 150 8.90 -14.07 -15.46
C ALA A 150 8.80 -14.62 -16.89
N ALA A 151 7.92 -14.01 -17.69
CA ALA A 151 7.83 -14.30 -19.12
C ALA A 151 9.15 -13.98 -19.83
#